data_AF-E2ZFR8-F1
#
_entry.id   AF-E2ZFR8-F1
#
_cell.length_a   1.000
_cell.length_b   1.000
_cell.length_c   1.000
_cell.angle_alpha   90.00
_cell.angle_beta   90.00
_cell.angle_gamma   90.00
#
_symmetry.space_group_name_H-M   'P 1'
#
loop_
_entity.id
_entity.type
_entity.pdbx_description
1 polymer ?
#
loop_
_entity_poly.entity_id
_entity_poly.type
_entity_poly.pdbx_seq_one_letter_code
_entity_poly.pdbx_strand_id
1 'polypeptide(L)' 'MNFSVEEENLICMYYTSDRRRTMARMLAALPDMDTEMRRLANSTIAKLERMTDADFDGQRFDFTGE' A
#
# COMPACT_ATOMS: atom_id res chain seq x y z
N MET A 1 -0.74 6.19 -11.84
CA MET A 1 -0.20 6.81 -10.61
C MET A 1 1.00 5.98 -10.20
N ASN A 2 2.14 6.58 -9.86
CA ASN A 2 3.33 5.81 -9.49
C ASN A 2 3.52 5.80 -7.96
N PHE A 3 3.86 4.64 -7.43
CA PHE A 3 4.28 4.47 -6.06
C PHE A 3 5.80 4.68 -5.97
N SER A 4 6.27 5.20 -4.84
CA SER A 4 7.68 5.16 -4.48
C SER A 4 8.05 3.74 -4.02
N VAL A 5 9.33 3.40 -4.02
CA VAL A 5 9.81 2.09 -3.56
C VAL A 5 9.35 1.79 -2.13
N GLU A 6 9.43 2.75 -1.21
CA GLU A 6 8.89 2.61 0.15
C GLU A 6 7.39 2.29 0.19
N GLU A 7 6.59 2.90 -0.70
CA GLU A 7 5.15 2.64 -0.78
C GLU A 7 4.87 1.26 -1.40
N GLU A 8 5.65 0.84 -2.41
CA GLU A 8 5.53 -0.50 -2.99
C GLU A 8 5.93 -1.57 -1.99
N ASN A 9 7.00 -1.36 -1.23
CA ASN A 9 7.42 -2.24 -0.15
C ASN A 9 6.34 -2.36 0.93
N LEU A 10 5.72 -1.23 1.30
CA LEU A 10 4.62 -1.23 2.24
C LEU A 10 3.40 -1.99 1.70
N ILE A 11 3.04 -1.78 0.43
CA ILE A 11 1.96 -2.54 -0.22
C ILE A 11 2.29 -4.03 -0.23
N CYS A 12 3.51 -4.40 -0.58
CA CYS A 12 3.97 -5.79 -0.62
C CYS A 12 3.83 -6.48 0.75
N MET A 13 4.20 -5.79 1.84
CA MET A 13 4.05 -6.31 3.21
C MET A 13 2.60 -6.60 3.59
N TYR A 14 1.64 -5.82 3.09
CA TYR A 14 0.21 -5.97 3.40
C TYR A 14 -0.61 -6.53 2.24
N TYR A 15 0.05 -7.00 1.18
CA TYR A 15 -0.60 -7.40 -0.07
C TYR A 15 -1.54 -8.57 0.17
N THR A 16 -2.70 -8.50 -0.47
CA THR A 16 -3.70 -9.56 -0.51
C THR A 16 -4.29 -9.64 -1.92
N SER A 17 -5.23 -10.58 -2.11
CA SER A 17 -5.89 -10.83 -3.39
C SER A 17 -6.54 -9.61 -4.05
N ASP A 18 -6.92 -8.57 -3.30
CA ASP A 18 -7.64 -7.42 -3.85
C ASP A 18 -7.22 -6.11 -3.18
N ARG A 19 -7.23 -5.02 -3.96
CA ARG A 19 -6.91 -3.64 -3.52
C ARG A 19 -7.60 -3.24 -2.22
N ARG A 20 -8.91 -3.51 -2.11
CA ARG A 20 -9.72 -3.17 -0.93
C ARG A 20 -9.27 -3.90 0.32
N ARG A 21 -8.90 -5.18 0.20
CA ARG A 21 -8.43 -5.98 1.32
C ARG A 21 -7.03 -5.55 1.76
N THR A 22 -6.16 -5.21 0.81
CA THR A 22 -4.84 -4.64 1.07
C THR A 22 -4.97 -3.32 1.85
N MET A 23 -5.82 -2.39 1.38
CA MET A 23 -6.12 -1.15 2.11
C MET A 23 -6.68 -1.39 3.51
N ALA A 24 -7.61 -2.33 3.66
CA ALA A 24 -8.19 -2.65 4.98
C ALA A 24 -7.13 -3.18 5.96
N ARG A 25 -6.16 -3.98 5.50
CA ARG A 25 -5.06 -4.45 6.35
C ARG A 25 -4.10 -3.32 6.72
N MET A 26 -3.77 -2.44 5.78
CA MET A 26 -2.95 -1.27 6.06
C MET A 26 -3.62 -0.35 7.09
N LEU A 27 -4.92 -0.08 6.94
CA LEU A 27 -5.72 0.70 7.90
C LEU A 27 -5.73 0.06 9.30
N ALA A 28 -5.85 -1.27 9.38
CA ALA A 28 -5.82 -1.99 10.64
C ALA A 28 -4.45 -1.96 11.34
N ALA A 29 -3.36 -1.82 10.56
CA ALA A 29 -2.00 -1.75 11.08
C ALA A 29 -1.55 -0.32 11.44
N LEU A 30 -2.24 0.73 10.96
CA LEU A 30 -1.96 2.12 11.30
C LEU A 30 -1.74 2.40 12.81
N PRO A 31 -2.55 1.89 13.76
CA PRO A 31 -2.34 2.18 15.18
C PRO A 31 -1.04 1.60 15.74
N ASP A 32 -0.45 0.60 15.10
CA ASP A 32 0.82 -0.04 15.51
C ASP A 32 2.04 0.65 14.89
N MET A 33 1.84 1.36 13.78
CA MET A 33 2.91 2.06 13.07
C MET A 33 3.39 3.32 13.79
N ASP A 34 4.67 3.63 13.64
CA ASP A 34 5.26 4.88 14.08
C ASP A 34 4.81 6.07 13.21
N THR A 35 5.08 7.29 13.67
CA THR A 35 4.53 8.51 13.02
C THR A 35 4.91 8.64 11.55
N GLU A 36 6.14 8.28 11.20
CA GLU A 36 6.63 8.32 9.81
C GLU A 36 5.98 7.23 8.95
N MET A 37 5.95 5.98 9.44
CA MET A 37 5.27 4.87 8.77
C MET A 37 3.78 5.14 8.59
N ARG A 38 3.11 5.79 9.55
CA ARG A 38 1.71 6.21 9.39
C ARG A 38 1.52 7.23 8.28
N ARG A 39 2.45 8.18 8.11
CA ARG A 39 2.38 9.15 6.99
C ARG A 39 2.55 8.44 5.65
N LEU A 40 3.51 7.53 5.56
CA LEU A 40 3.73 6.70 4.38
C LEU A 40 2.46 5.89 4.06
N ALA A 41 1.94 5.14 5.04
CA ALA A 41 0.73 4.35 4.89
C ALA A 41 -0.50 5.17 4.46
N ASN A 42 -0.71 6.36 5.03
CA ASN A 42 -1.80 7.24 4.60
C ASN A 42 -1.62 7.74 3.16
N SER A 43 -0.40 8.08 2.74
CA SER A 43 -0.11 8.42 1.34
C SER A 43 -0.44 7.24 0.42
N THR A 44 0.04 6.05 0.77
CA THR A 44 -0.18 4.83 0.00
C THR A 44 -1.66 4.50 -0.12
N ILE A 45 -2.42 4.54 0.98
CA ILE A 45 -3.87 4.31 0.99
C ILE A 45 -4.59 5.33 0.11
N ALA A 46 -4.25 6.63 0.20
CA ALA A 46 -4.86 7.65 -0.64
C ALA A 46 -4.56 7.47 -2.15
N LYS A 47 -3.43 6.86 -2.50
CA LYS A 47 -3.13 6.47 -3.89
C LYS A 47 -3.93 5.23 -4.31
N LEU A 48 -4.03 4.23 -3.43
CA LEU A 48 -4.84 3.03 -3.66
C LEU A 48 -6.33 3.37 -3.80
N GLU A 49 -6.87 4.33 -3.04
CA GLU A 49 -8.26 4.79 -3.17
C GLU A 49 -8.57 5.38 -4.55
N ARG A 50 -7.59 6.09 -5.14
CA ARG A 50 -7.69 6.69 -6.49
C ARG A 50 -7.43 5.69 -7.61
N MET A 51 -6.98 4.49 -7.29
CA MET A 51 -6.67 3.40 -8.21
C MET A 51 -7.88 2.48 -8.38
N THR A 52 -8.06 1.92 -9.58
CA THR A 52 -9.12 0.92 -9.84
C THR A 52 -8.64 -0.48 -9.45
N ASP A 53 -9.57 -1.38 -9.19
CA ASP A 53 -9.22 -2.77 -8.85
C ASP A 53 -8.50 -3.48 -10.02
N ALA A 54 -8.79 -3.11 -11.28
CA ALA A 54 -8.10 -3.63 -12.47
C ALA A 54 -6.65 -3.12 -12.62
N ASP A 55 -6.41 -1.84 -12.30
CA ASP A 55 -5.05 -1.28 -12.30
C ASP A 55 -4.20 -1.93 -11.21
N PHE A 56 -4.79 -2.19 -10.04
CA PHE A 56 -4.12 -2.89 -8.94
C PHE A 56 -3.77 -4.34 -9.29
N ASP A 57 -4.66 -5.08 -9.96
CA ASP A 57 -4.40 -6.47 -10.40
C ASP A 57 -3.29 -6.53 -11.47
N GLY A 58 -3.25 -5.55 -12.37
CA GLY A 58 -2.20 -5.42 -13.38
C GLY A 58 -0.85 -4.94 -12.82
N GLN A 59 -0.81 -4.44 -11.59
CA GLN A 59 0.39 -3.90 -10.97
C GLN A 59 1.09 -4.95 -10.09
N ARG A 60 2.35 -5.23 -10.40
CA ARG A 60 3.22 -6.04 -9.54
C ARG A 60 3.89 -5.14 -8.50
N PHE A 61 3.60 -5.38 -7.22
CA PHE A 61 4.32 -4.80 -6.10
C PHE A 61 5.44 -5.74 -5.68
N ASP A 62 6.68 -5.38 -6.00
CA ASP A 62 7.87 -6.18 -5.67
C ASP A 62 8.54 -5.60 -4.43
N PHE A 63 8.90 -6.45 -3.46
CA PHE A 63 9.65 -6.00 -2.29
C PHE A 63 11.10 -5.80 -2.72
N THR A 64 11.49 -4.54 -2.90
CA THR A 64 12.84 -4.17 -3.34
C THR A 64 13.60 -3.54 -2.18
N GLY A 65 14.77 -4.10 -1.87
CA GLY A 65 15.68 -3.46 -0.92
C GLY A 65 16.39 -2.31 -1.63
N GLU A 66 16.02 -1.07 -1.29
CA GLU A 66 16.86 0.11 -1.54
C GLU A 66 18.11 0.09 -0.67
#